data_AF-A0A7S1Q0D7-F1
#
_entry.id   AF-A0A7S1Q0D7-F1
#
_cell.length_a   1.000
_cell.length_b   1.000
_cell.length_c   1.000
_cell.angle_alpha   90.00
_cell.angle_beta   90.00
_cell.angle_gamma   90.00
#
_symmetry.space_group_name_H-M   'P 1'
#
loop_
_entity.id
_entity.type
_entity.pdbx_description
1 polymer ?
#
loop_
_entity_poly.entity_id
_entity_poly.type
_entity_poly.pdbx_seq_one_letter_code
_entity_poly.pdbx_strand_id
1 'polypeptide(L)'
;WPAPASSALPPRRRLHAGPVGARMSGRPSRRRPDGPEDANPLNRRLPAEVVSRRRRVELPATAEAAEGSAVTLDRRAVFALKPPQRERWLKKALKQAADSQIRSSDLYDLIASTRFAEDVPYKLGQKMARAVQQQLGLFSGRQQRFLSAEATLVLKFGEAQEQGRAGGAADGAAAARPGGTAGGMMA
;
A
#
# COMPACT_ATOMS: atom_id res chain seq x y z
N TRP A 1 -45.42 7.25 -31.91
CA TRP A 1 -46.19 7.96 -30.87
C TRP A 1 -47.06 6.92 -30.16
N PRO A 2 -47.07 6.76 -28.82
CA PRO A 2 -46.45 7.50 -27.69
C PRO A 2 -45.19 6.78 -27.13
N ALA A 3 -44.10 7.42 -26.69
CA ALA A 3 -43.78 8.30 -25.55
C ALA A 3 -43.30 7.57 -24.26
N PRO A 4 -42.28 8.10 -23.55
CA PRO A 4 -41.33 7.35 -22.73
C PRO A 4 -41.62 7.38 -21.22
N ALA A 5 -41.31 6.27 -20.52
CA ALA A 5 -41.42 6.18 -19.07
C ALA A 5 -40.21 6.86 -18.39
N SER A 6 -40.49 8.01 -17.78
CA SER A 6 -39.64 8.69 -16.81
C SER A 6 -39.42 7.81 -15.57
N SER A 7 -38.17 7.73 -15.09
CA SER A 7 -37.89 7.36 -13.71
C SER A 7 -36.81 8.26 -13.12
N ALA A 8 -37.33 9.29 -12.47
CA ALA A 8 -36.89 9.91 -11.23
C ALA A 8 -35.45 9.67 -10.78
N LEU A 9 -34.64 10.73 -10.90
CA LEU A 9 -33.41 10.93 -10.13
C LEU A 9 -33.75 11.14 -8.64
N PRO A 10 -33.03 10.51 -7.69
CA PRO A 10 -33.07 10.90 -6.29
C PRO A 10 -32.26 12.19 -6.04
N PRO A 11 -32.64 12.99 -5.02
CA PRO A 11 -32.04 14.28 -4.74
C PRO A 11 -30.62 14.19 -4.18
N ARG A 12 -29.76 15.07 -4.72
CA ARG A 12 -28.41 15.38 -4.24
C ARG A 12 -28.45 15.85 -2.79
N ARG A 13 -27.87 15.06 -1.87
CA ARG A 13 -27.65 15.49 -0.49
C ARG A 13 -26.43 16.41 -0.37
N ARG A 14 -26.68 17.50 0.35
CA ARG A 14 -25.83 18.67 0.57
C ARG A 14 -24.49 18.37 1.24
N LEU A 15 -23.57 19.22 0.83
CA LEU A 15 -22.33 19.67 1.48
C LEU A 15 -22.46 19.77 3.01
N HIS A 16 -21.56 19.10 3.72
CA HIS A 16 -21.16 19.51 5.06
C HIS A 16 -19.71 20.01 5.02
N ALA A 17 -19.60 21.33 5.07
CA ALA A 17 -18.37 22.04 5.42
C ALA A 17 -18.04 21.73 6.90
N GLY A 18 -16.86 21.16 7.13
CA GLY A 18 -16.30 20.93 8.45
C GLY A 18 -15.14 21.90 8.73
N PRO A 19 -14.92 22.29 9.99
CA PRO A 19 -14.19 23.51 10.37
C PRO A 19 -12.66 23.40 10.26
N VAL A 20 -12.08 24.53 9.88
CA VAL A 20 -10.64 24.85 9.93
C VAL A 20 -10.25 25.03 11.40
N GLY A 21 -9.59 24.01 11.97
CA GLY A 21 -9.15 24.00 13.36
C GLY A 21 -7.64 23.96 13.47
N ALA A 22 -7.03 25.14 13.59
CA ALA A 22 -5.66 25.35 14.03
C ALA A 22 -5.35 24.56 15.32
N ARG A 23 -4.21 23.88 15.38
CA ARG A 23 -3.56 23.54 16.65
C ARG A 23 -2.06 23.55 16.49
N MET A 24 -1.47 24.55 17.14
CA MET A 24 -0.05 24.74 17.31
C MET A 24 0.57 23.65 18.21
N SER A 25 1.85 23.40 17.98
CA SER A 25 2.93 23.20 18.97
C SER A 25 2.63 22.56 20.33
N GLY A 26 3.28 21.43 20.59
CA GLY A 26 3.54 20.92 21.94
C GLY A 26 3.87 19.42 21.91
N ARG A 27 5.14 19.05 21.68
CA ARG A 27 6.18 18.74 22.70
C ARG A 27 5.96 17.32 23.31
N PRO A 28 6.91 16.76 24.08
CA PRO A 28 8.35 16.64 23.92
C PRO A 28 8.78 15.17 24.14
N SER A 29 9.96 14.74 23.70
CA SER A 29 10.56 13.54 24.31
C SER A 29 12.07 13.60 24.30
N ARG A 30 12.60 14.40 25.23
CA ARG A 30 13.91 14.14 25.79
C ARG A 30 13.68 13.47 27.14
N ARG A 31 13.89 12.16 27.14
CA ARG A 31 13.97 11.31 28.31
C ARG A 31 14.99 11.90 29.28
N ARG A 32 14.63 12.08 30.55
CA ARG A 32 15.60 12.33 31.61
C ARG A 32 16.23 10.98 32.00
N PRO A 33 17.55 10.90 32.06
CA PRO A 33 18.26 9.77 32.65
C PRO A 33 18.30 9.92 34.17
N ASP A 34 18.18 8.79 34.85
CA ASP A 34 18.60 8.48 36.23
C ASP A 34 18.04 9.31 37.40
N GLY A 35 17.28 8.61 38.26
CA GLY A 35 16.94 9.01 39.61
C GLY A 35 16.34 7.82 40.37
N PRO A 36 17.11 7.12 41.22
CA PRO A 36 16.58 6.18 42.20
C PRO A 36 16.00 6.98 43.37
N GLU A 37 14.93 6.46 43.99
CA GLU A 37 14.17 7.08 45.09
C GLU A 37 13.18 8.18 44.69
N ASP A 38 11.93 7.76 44.37
CA ASP A 38 10.76 8.56 44.75
C ASP A 38 9.92 7.74 45.74
N ALA A 39 10.47 7.62 46.95
CA ALA A 39 9.79 7.14 48.15
C ALA A 39 8.93 8.27 48.74
N ASN A 40 8.02 8.84 47.95
CA ASN A 40 7.16 9.93 48.39
C ASN A 40 5.80 9.41 48.92
N PRO A 41 5.58 9.35 50.24
CA PRO A 41 4.30 8.92 50.83
C PRO A 41 3.20 9.99 50.73
N LEU A 42 3.48 11.16 50.15
CA LEU A 42 2.54 12.28 49.96
C LEU A 42 1.80 12.26 48.62
N ASN A 43 1.66 11.09 47.98
CA ASN A 43 0.50 10.79 47.12
C ASN A 43 -0.84 10.77 47.90
N ARG A 44 -0.91 11.46 49.04
CA ARG A 44 -2.09 11.69 49.88
C ARG A 44 -2.46 13.18 49.77
N ARG A 45 -3.46 13.46 48.93
CA ARG A 45 -4.26 14.71 48.86
C ARG A 45 -3.75 15.82 47.93
N LEU A 46 -3.62 15.54 46.64
CA LEU A 46 -3.90 16.58 45.64
C LEU A 46 -5.24 16.26 44.97
N PRO A 47 -6.22 17.20 44.94
CA PRO A 47 -7.51 17.00 44.30
C PRO A 47 -7.31 16.78 42.81
N ALA A 48 -7.82 15.65 42.31
CA ALA A 48 -7.68 15.24 40.93
C ALA A 48 -8.50 16.15 40.01
N GLU A 49 -7.85 17.09 39.33
CA GLU A 49 -8.46 17.79 38.21
C GLU A 49 -8.52 16.84 37.01
N VAL A 50 -9.74 16.52 36.60
CA VAL A 50 -10.06 15.58 35.53
C VAL A 50 -9.59 16.16 34.19
N VAL A 51 -8.41 15.74 33.73
CA VAL A 51 -8.00 16.01 32.36
C VAL A 51 -8.80 15.09 31.44
N SER A 52 -9.80 15.69 30.81
CA SER A 52 -10.63 15.10 29.76
C SER A 52 -9.77 14.34 28.75
N ARG A 53 -10.16 13.07 28.57
CA ARG A 53 -9.56 12.12 27.64
C ARG A 53 -9.68 12.67 26.24
N ARG A 54 -8.61 13.28 25.70
CA ARG A 54 -8.48 13.44 24.26
C ARG A 54 -8.41 12.04 23.67
N ARG A 55 -9.56 11.51 23.25
CA ARG A 55 -9.68 10.36 22.36
C ARG A 55 -8.69 10.58 21.24
N ARG A 56 -7.62 9.80 21.24
CA ARG A 56 -6.82 9.59 20.05
C ARG A 56 -7.81 9.07 19.02
N VAL A 57 -8.12 9.88 18.02
CA VAL A 57 -8.76 9.39 16.80
C VAL A 57 -7.74 8.45 16.21
N GLU A 58 -7.91 7.17 16.51
CA GLU A 58 -7.21 6.11 15.84
C GLU A 58 -7.63 6.23 14.37
N LEU A 59 -6.72 6.74 13.54
CA LEU A 59 -6.86 6.51 12.11
C LEU A 59 -6.99 4.99 11.97
N PRO A 60 -8.05 4.49 11.34
CA PRO A 60 -8.31 3.06 11.29
C PRO A 60 -7.11 2.35 10.67
N ALA A 61 -6.34 1.68 11.53
CA ALA A 61 -5.36 0.66 11.17
C ALA A 61 -6.07 -0.65 10.79
N THR A 62 -7.28 -0.57 10.24
CA THR A 62 -8.06 -1.67 9.69
C THR A 62 -7.74 -1.80 8.21
N ALA A 63 -6.55 -2.32 7.88
CA ALA A 63 -6.22 -2.69 6.49
C ALA A 63 -5.40 -3.99 6.34
N GLU A 64 -4.90 -4.57 7.44
CA GLU A 64 -3.93 -5.67 7.38
C GLU A 64 -4.41 -6.96 8.05
N ALA A 65 -5.65 -7.03 8.57
CA ALA A 65 -6.17 -8.22 9.28
C ALA A 65 -7.44 -8.86 8.66
N ALA A 66 -7.81 -8.47 7.46
CA ALA A 66 -8.85 -9.13 6.67
C ALA A 66 -8.24 -9.89 5.48
N GLU A 67 -7.16 -10.66 5.71
CA GLU A 67 -6.55 -11.49 4.67
C GLU A 67 -7.49 -12.57 4.09
N GLY A 68 -8.66 -12.80 4.71
CA GLY A 68 -9.73 -13.66 4.20
C GLY A 68 -10.94 -12.94 3.60
N SER A 69 -10.98 -11.60 3.53
CA SER A 69 -12.11 -10.94 2.87
C SER A 69 -11.97 -11.08 1.36
N ALA A 70 -12.94 -11.74 0.72
CA ALA A 70 -13.02 -11.89 -0.73
C ALA A 70 -12.73 -10.55 -1.41
N VAL A 71 -11.70 -10.51 -2.25
CA VAL A 71 -11.32 -9.29 -2.96
C VAL A 71 -12.47 -8.89 -3.88
N THR A 72 -12.90 -7.64 -3.81
CA THR A 72 -13.95 -7.12 -4.69
C THR A 72 -13.49 -7.15 -6.14
N LEU A 73 -14.24 -7.85 -6.99
CA LEU A 73 -13.99 -8.01 -8.43
C LEU A 73 -14.75 -7.00 -9.30
N ASP A 74 -15.44 -6.03 -8.69
CA ASP A 74 -16.16 -5.00 -9.43
C ASP A 74 -15.17 -4.06 -10.14
N ARG A 75 -15.23 -4.05 -11.48
CA ARG A 75 -14.39 -3.22 -12.36
C ARG A 75 -14.43 -1.75 -11.95
N ARG A 76 -15.59 -1.21 -11.60
CA ARG A 76 -15.72 0.22 -11.23
C ARG A 76 -15.03 0.51 -9.91
N ALA A 77 -15.18 -0.39 -8.93
CA ALA A 77 -14.54 -0.26 -7.63
C ALA A 77 -13.01 -0.30 -7.74
N VAL A 78 -12.47 -1.25 -8.52
CA VAL A 78 -11.02 -1.41 -8.70
C VAL A 78 -10.39 -0.20 -9.39
N PHE A 79 -11.04 0.35 -10.44
CA PHE A 79 -10.52 1.51 -11.15
C PHE A 79 -10.61 2.81 -10.32
N ALA A 80 -11.56 2.90 -9.39
CA ALA A 80 -11.66 4.01 -8.45
C ALA A 80 -10.54 4.02 -7.39
N LEU A 81 -9.81 2.90 -7.22
CA LEU A 81 -8.69 2.83 -6.29
C LEU A 81 -7.49 3.65 -6.79
N LYS A 82 -6.72 4.19 -5.84
CA LYS A 82 -5.46 4.88 -6.15
C LYS A 82 -4.45 3.89 -6.74
N PRO A 83 -3.56 4.30 -7.67
CA PRO A 83 -2.56 3.43 -8.27
C PRO A 83 -1.73 2.56 -7.28
N PRO A 84 -1.19 3.08 -6.15
CA PRO A 84 -0.49 2.24 -5.17
C PRO A 84 -1.39 1.21 -4.48
N GLN A 85 -2.69 1.50 -4.37
CA GLN A 85 -3.66 0.57 -3.79
C GLN A 85 -4.04 -0.53 -4.79
N ARG A 86 -4.10 -0.21 -6.09
CA ARG A 86 -4.31 -1.20 -7.17
C ARG A 86 -3.19 -2.24 -7.21
N GLU A 87 -1.93 -1.84 -7.01
CA GLU A 87 -0.79 -2.77 -6.93
C GLU A 87 -0.97 -3.78 -5.78
N ARG A 88 -1.34 -3.30 -4.59
CA ARG A 88 -1.59 -4.15 -3.43
C ARG A 88 -2.80 -5.05 -3.62
N TRP A 89 -3.87 -4.50 -4.21
CA TRP A 89 -5.07 -5.25 -4.59
C TRP A 89 -4.72 -6.38 -5.56
N LEU A 90 -3.93 -6.12 -6.60
CA LEU A 90 -3.52 -7.11 -7.60
C LEU A 90 -2.75 -8.26 -6.95
N LYS A 91 -1.81 -7.97 -6.06
CA LYS A 91 -1.06 -9.00 -5.33
C LYS A 91 -1.97 -9.88 -4.48
N LYS A 92 -2.95 -9.30 -3.79
CA LYS A 92 -3.95 -10.05 -3.02
C LYS A 92 -4.85 -10.89 -3.93
N ALA A 93 -5.29 -10.32 -5.04
CA ALA A 93 -6.14 -10.99 -6.02
C ALA A 93 -5.43 -12.18 -6.69
N LEU A 94 -4.13 -12.04 -7.01
CA LEU A 94 -3.31 -13.13 -7.54
C LEU A 94 -3.11 -14.27 -6.53
N LYS A 95 -2.90 -13.95 -5.24
CA LYS A 95 -2.86 -14.97 -4.18
C LYS A 95 -4.20 -15.72 -4.08
N GLN A 96 -5.32 -14.99 -4.03
CA GLN A 96 -6.65 -15.60 -3.99
C GLN A 96 -7.00 -16.40 -5.26
N ALA A 97 -6.47 -16.01 -6.42
CA ALA A 97 -6.58 -16.79 -7.65
C ALA A 97 -5.75 -18.08 -7.58
N ALA A 98 -4.57 -18.06 -6.95
CA ALA A 98 -3.78 -19.26 -6.70
C ALA A 98 -4.51 -20.22 -5.76
N ASP A 99 -5.21 -19.69 -4.75
CA ASP A 99 -6.08 -20.45 -3.84
C ASP A 99 -7.42 -20.86 -4.47
N SER A 100 -7.61 -20.61 -5.78
CA SER A 100 -8.84 -20.89 -6.54
C SER A 100 -10.12 -20.26 -5.95
N GLN A 101 -10.00 -19.19 -5.16
CA GLN A 101 -11.13 -18.44 -4.60
C GLN A 101 -11.78 -17.52 -5.64
N ILE A 102 -11.01 -17.10 -6.65
CA ILE A 102 -11.42 -16.18 -7.70
C ILE A 102 -11.21 -16.86 -9.05
N ARG A 103 -12.15 -16.65 -9.99
CA ARG A 103 -12.01 -17.11 -11.37
C ARG A 103 -10.94 -16.30 -12.10
N SER A 104 -9.96 -16.99 -12.70
CA SER A 104 -8.90 -16.36 -13.49
C SER A 104 -9.43 -15.52 -14.65
N SER A 105 -10.61 -15.84 -15.19
CA SER A 105 -11.27 -15.08 -16.25
C SER A 105 -11.71 -13.68 -15.81
N ASP A 106 -12.31 -13.55 -14.62
CA ASP A 106 -12.75 -12.25 -14.10
C ASP A 106 -11.53 -11.36 -13.78
N LEU A 107 -10.48 -11.97 -13.25
CA LEU A 107 -9.20 -11.31 -12.99
C LEU A 107 -8.53 -10.85 -14.30
N TYR A 108 -8.57 -11.69 -15.35
CA TYR A 108 -8.05 -11.36 -16.67
C TYR A 108 -8.73 -10.12 -17.26
N ASP A 109 -10.05 -10.05 -17.21
CA ASP A 109 -10.80 -8.90 -17.75
C ASP A 109 -10.44 -7.58 -17.08
N LEU A 110 -10.13 -7.61 -15.77
CA LEU A 110 -9.69 -6.45 -15.01
C LEU A 110 -8.30 -5.98 -15.45
N ILE A 111 -7.35 -6.92 -15.58
CA ILE A 111 -5.95 -6.64 -15.92
C ILE A 111 -5.79 -6.26 -17.41
N ALA A 112 -6.60 -6.87 -18.29
CA ALA A 112 -6.59 -6.61 -19.73
C ALA A 112 -7.14 -5.21 -20.08
N SER A 113 -7.86 -4.56 -19.17
CA SER A 113 -8.40 -3.22 -19.40
C SER A 113 -7.31 -2.15 -19.46
N THR A 114 -7.35 -1.30 -20.48
CA THR A 114 -6.44 -0.14 -20.64
C THR A 114 -6.53 0.84 -19.47
N ARG A 115 -7.72 0.97 -18.87
CA ARG A 115 -7.97 1.84 -17.70
C ARG A 115 -7.20 1.41 -16.46
N PHE A 116 -6.82 0.13 -16.38
CA PHE A 116 -6.05 -0.38 -15.26
C PHE A 116 -4.62 0.19 -15.24
N ALA A 117 -4.04 0.36 -16.43
CA ALA A 117 -2.71 0.97 -16.63
C ALA A 117 -2.76 2.51 -16.71
N GLU A 118 -3.94 3.09 -16.87
CA GLU A 118 -4.18 4.53 -16.83
C GLU A 118 -3.89 5.06 -15.41
N ASP A 119 -3.13 6.15 -15.30
CA ASP A 119 -2.65 6.77 -14.05
C ASP A 119 -1.64 5.94 -13.22
N VAL A 120 -1.13 4.83 -13.73
CA VAL A 120 -0.12 4.04 -13.00
C VAL A 120 1.28 4.61 -13.24
N PRO A 121 2.02 5.02 -12.19
CA PRO A 121 3.39 5.49 -12.36
C PRO A 121 4.29 4.33 -12.77
N TYR A 122 5.29 4.64 -13.61
CA TYR A 122 6.15 3.66 -14.25
C TYR A 122 6.74 2.60 -13.31
N LYS A 123 7.30 3.04 -12.17
CA LYS A 123 7.89 2.17 -11.14
C LYS A 123 6.89 1.17 -10.54
N LEU A 124 5.61 1.54 -10.42
CA LEU A 124 4.57 0.63 -9.91
C LEU A 124 4.09 -0.31 -11.01
N GLY A 125 3.91 0.19 -12.23
CA GLY A 125 3.53 -0.62 -13.39
C GLY A 125 4.48 -1.79 -13.62
N GLN A 126 5.79 -1.57 -13.48
CA GLN A 126 6.80 -2.63 -13.54
C GLN A 126 6.61 -3.72 -12.48
N LYS A 127 6.34 -3.32 -11.22
CA LYS A 127 6.09 -4.28 -10.13
C LYS A 127 4.84 -5.10 -10.39
N MET A 128 3.79 -4.47 -10.93
CA MET A 128 2.53 -5.12 -11.30
C MET A 128 2.74 -6.11 -12.45
N ALA A 129 3.43 -5.71 -13.51
CA ALA A 129 3.75 -6.58 -14.64
C ALA A 129 4.54 -7.82 -14.20
N ARG A 130 5.56 -7.65 -13.35
CA ARG A 130 6.32 -8.77 -12.79
C ARG A 130 5.47 -9.72 -11.95
N ALA A 131 4.58 -9.18 -11.11
CA ALA A 131 3.68 -9.99 -10.30
C ALA A 131 2.74 -10.84 -11.17
N VAL A 132 2.22 -10.27 -12.27
CA VAL A 132 1.40 -11.02 -13.24
C VAL A 132 2.22 -12.09 -13.95
N GLN A 133 3.43 -11.76 -14.41
CA GLN A 133 4.34 -12.72 -15.08
C GLN A 133 4.69 -13.93 -14.20
N GLN A 134 4.93 -13.70 -12.91
CA GLN A 134 5.18 -14.78 -11.94
C GLN A 134 4.01 -15.75 -11.78
N GLN A 135 2.79 -15.29 -12.05
CA GLN A 135 1.55 -16.05 -11.84
C GLN A 135 0.84 -16.37 -13.16
N LEU A 136 1.55 -16.35 -14.30
CA LEU A 136 0.98 -16.67 -15.61
C LEU A 136 0.36 -18.08 -15.64
N GLY A 137 0.92 -19.02 -14.89
CA GLY A 137 0.41 -20.39 -14.80
C GLY A 137 -1.03 -20.52 -14.32
N LEU A 138 -1.58 -19.50 -13.65
CA LEU A 138 -2.97 -19.49 -13.19
C LEU A 138 -4.00 -19.19 -14.29
N PHE A 139 -3.54 -18.66 -15.42
CA PHE A 139 -4.39 -18.26 -16.54
C PHE A 139 -4.42 -19.33 -17.63
N SER A 140 -5.47 -19.32 -18.46
CA SER A 140 -5.52 -20.20 -19.64
C SER A 140 -4.41 -19.86 -20.64
N GLY A 141 -3.96 -20.81 -21.45
CA GLY A 141 -2.86 -20.59 -22.40
C GLY A 141 -3.13 -19.43 -23.39
N ARG A 142 -4.40 -19.20 -23.76
CA ARG A 142 -4.80 -18.04 -24.59
C ARG A 142 -4.60 -16.72 -23.85
N GLN A 143 -5.03 -16.67 -22.59
CA GLN A 143 -4.87 -15.49 -21.73
C GLN A 143 -3.39 -15.23 -21.42
N GLN A 144 -2.59 -16.28 -21.20
CA GLN A 144 -1.15 -16.15 -20.96
C GLN A 144 -0.44 -15.45 -22.12
N ARG A 145 -0.72 -15.87 -23.36
CA ARG A 145 -0.15 -15.23 -24.56
C ARG A 145 -0.51 -13.76 -24.64
N PHE A 146 -1.79 -13.43 -24.42
CA PHE A 146 -2.25 -12.04 -24.41
C PHE A 146 -1.57 -11.21 -23.30
N LEU A 147 -1.50 -11.76 -22.08
CA LEU A 147 -0.86 -11.08 -20.95
C LEU A 147 0.64 -10.89 -21.15
N SER A 148 1.31 -11.80 -21.88
CA SER A 148 2.73 -11.68 -22.19
C SER A 148 3.04 -10.72 -23.34
N ALA A 149 2.17 -10.62 -24.35
CA ALA A 149 2.46 -9.94 -25.61
C ALA A 149 1.70 -8.60 -25.76
N GLU A 150 0.42 -8.57 -25.40
CA GLU A 150 -0.49 -7.48 -25.77
C GLU A 150 -1.04 -6.70 -24.58
N ALA A 151 -0.79 -7.16 -23.34
CA ALA A 151 -1.23 -6.43 -22.17
C ALA A 151 -0.61 -5.03 -22.15
N THR A 152 -1.46 -4.00 -22.01
CA THR A 152 -1.04 -2.60 -21.94
C THR A 152 -0.02 -2.36 -20.82
N LEU A 153 -0.08 -3.14 -19.75
CA LEU A 153 0.93 -3.17 -18.69
C LEU A 153 2.32 -3.56 -19.21
N VAL A 154 2.41 -4.63 -20.00
CA VAL A 154 3.70 -5.11 -20.53
C VAL A 154 4.19 -4.20 -21.64
N LEU A 155 3.30 -3.73 -22.54
CA LEU A 155 3.69 -2.79 -23.59
C LEU A 155 4.22 -1.47 -23.03
N LYS A 156 3.58 -0.92 -21.98
CA LYS A 156 4.02 0.36 -21.39
C LYS A 156 5.19 0.22 -20.42
N PHE A 157 5.29 -0.89 -19.68
CA PHE A 157 6.24 -1.02 -18.57
C PHE A 157 7.29 -2.13 -18.75
N GLY A 158 7.18 -2.94 -19.81
CA GLY A 158 8.10 -4.06 -20.09
C GLY A 158 9.45 -3.63 -20.65
N GLU A 159 9.50 -2.54 -21.43
CA GLU A 159 10.72 -2.17 -22.17
C GLU A 159 11.87 -1.63 -21.30
N ALA A 160 11.63 -0.92 -20.19
CA ALA A 160 12.76 -0.39 -19.41
C ALA A 160 13.42 -1.43 -18.48
N GLN A 161 13.06 -2.71 -18.58
CA GLN A 161 13.74 -3.75 -17.81
C GLN A 161 15.19 -3.98 -18.28
N GLU A 162 15.53 -3.66 -19.54
CA GLU A 162 16.93 -3.68 -19.98
C GLU A 162 17.73 -2.48 -19.46
N GLN A 163 17.14 -1.28 -19.43
CA GLN A 163 17.88 -0.07 -19.06
C GLN A 163 18.17 0.05 -17.55
N GLY A 164 17.36 -0.57 -16.68
CA GLY A 164 17.55 -0.51 -15.23
C GLY A 164 18.53 -1.54 -14.64
N ARG A 165 18.81 -2.64 -15.35
CA ARG A 165 19.75 -3.67 -14.84
C ARG A 165 21.22 -3.31 -15.09
N ALA A 166 21.49 -2.38 -16.01
CA ALA A 166 22.83 -1.85 -16.28
C ALA A 166 23.27 -0.72 -15.32
N GLY A 167 22.35 -0.10 -14.54
CA GLY A 167 22.64 1.12 -13.76
C GLY A 167 22.69 0.98 -12.23
N GLY A 168 22.46 -0.21 -11.67
CA GLY A 168 22.26 -0.39 -10.21
C GLY A 168 23.35 -1.15 -9.45
N ALA A 169 24.46 -1.50 -10.11
CA ALA A 169 25.50 -2.38 -9.54
C ALA A 169 26.75 -1.64 -9.01
N ALA A 170 26.65 -0.35 -8.65
CA ALA A 170 27.84 0.48 -8.35
C ALA A 170 27.93 1.11 -6.95
N ASP A 171 26.94 1.00 -6.05
CA ASP A 171 26.98 1.75 -4.77
C ASP A 171 26.69 0.89 -3.53
N GLY A 172 27.51 -0.13 -3.31
CA GLY A 172 27.36 -1.03 -2.15
C GLY A 172 28.57 -1.89 -1.78
N ALA A 173 29.75 -1.59 -2.30
CA ALA A 173 30.98 -2.34 -2.01
C ALA A 173 32.08 -1.42 -1.47
N ALA A 174 31.85 -0.80 -0.31
CA ALA A 174 32.89 -0.08 0.44
C ALA A 174 32.67 -0.25 1.96
N ALA A 175 32.50 -1.50 2.40
CA ALA A 175 32.53 -1.86 3.82
C ALA A 175 33.34 -3.16 4.01
N ALA A 176 34.61 -3.13 3.64
CA ALA A 176 35.60 -4.10 4.10
C ALA A 176 36.72 -3.33 4.78
N ARG A 177 36.61 -3.15 6.10
CA ARG A 177 37.74 -2.75 6.95
C ARG A 177 38.54 -4.02 7.25
N PRO A 178 39.76 -4.19 6.74
CA PRO A 178 40.64 -5.24 7.25
C PRO A 178 41.13 -4.82 8.64
N GLY A 179 40.79 -5.63 9.64
CA GLY A 179 41.39 -5.56 10.96
C GLY A 179 42.88 -5.92 10.86
N GLY A 180 43.73 -4.98 11.26
CA GLY A 180 45.17 -5.21 11.44
C GLY A 180 45.47 -5.36 12.92
N THR A 181 45.56 -6.61 13.37
CA THR A 181 46.08 -7.01 14.68
C THR A 181 47.59 -7.22 14.56
N ALA A 182 48.40 -6.40 15.22
CA ALA A 182 49.79 -6.70 15.58
C ALA A 182 50.17 -5.65 16.65
N GLY A 183 50.46 -6.01 17.90
CA GLY A 183 51.57 -6.89 18.27
C GLY A 183 52.73 -5.99 18.68
N GLY A 184 52.80 -5.61 19.95
CA GLY A 184 53.78 -4.67 20.50
C GLY A 184 53.96 -4.87 21.99
N MET A 185 54.44 -6.07 22.32
CA MET A 185 55.02 -6.46 23.60
C MET A 185 56.50 -6.00 23.62
N MET A 186 57.05 -5.81 24.82
CA MET A 186 58.42 -5.38 25.19
C MET A 186 58.56 -3.89 25.49
N ALA A 187 59.17 -3.43 26.59
CA ALA A 187 59.76 -4.06 27.78
C ALA A 187 59.82 -2.99 28.87
#